data_AF-A2F8A2-F1
#
_entry.id   AF-A2F8A2-F1
#
_cell.length_a   1.000
_cell.length_b   1.000
_cell.length_c   1.000
_cell.angle_alpha   90.00
_cell.angle_beta   90.00
_cell.angle_gamma   90.00
#
_symmetry.space_group_name_H-M   'P 1'
#
loop_
_entity.id
_entity.type
_entity.pdbx_description
1 polymer ?
#
loop_
_entity_poly.entity_id
_entity_poly.type
_entity_poly.pdbx_seq_one_letter_code
_entity_poly.pdbx_strand_id
1 'polypeptide(L)'
;MSKRIMCEVFCTAEDLGMDIFYSDTDSMHLYNEDIPRLAEEFEKRYGRVLIGKNLGQFHSDFAEITPGKQSLAYKSIFCGKKTYIDLLTNDLNEVAFHCRMKGVKQDVIALTANEMFPDSV
;
A
#
# COMPACT_ATOMS: atom_id res chain seq x y z
N MET A 1 3.54 -19.00 10.94
CA MET A 1 3.39 -19.40 9.53
C MET A 1 3.24 -18.18 8.62
N SER A 2 2.26 -17.30 8.84
CA SER A 2 2.09 -16.04 8.08
C SER A 2 3.30 -15.12 8.11
N LYS A 3 3.90 -14.86 9.28
CA LYS A 3 5.11 -14.04 9.40
C LYS A 3 6.26 -14.52 8.51
N ARG A 4 6.41 -15.84 8.31
CA ARG A 4 7.48 -16.37 7.45
C ARG A 4 7.26 -16.00 6.00
N ILE A 5 6.03 -16.15 5.51
CA ILE A 5 5.66 -15.79 4.13
C ILE A 5 5.91 -14.30 3.91
N MET A 6 5.53 -13.47 4.88
CA MET A 6 5.75 -12.02 4.81
C MET A 6 7.24 -11.65 4.82
N CYS A 7 8.01 -12.28 5.71
CA CYS A 7 9.46 -12.09 5.74
C CYS A 7 10.14 -12.53 4.44
N GLU A 8 9.68 -13.59 3.77
CA GLU A 8 10.22 -13.99 2.46
C GLU A 8 10.09 -12.85 1.44
N VAL A 9 8.97 -12.12 1.41
CA VAL A 9 8.80 -10.96 0.52
C VAL A 9 9.60 -9.76 0.99
N PHE A 10 9.53 -9.41 2.28
CA PHE A 10 10.25 -8.25 2.83
C PHE A 10 11.76 -8.39 2.69
N CYS A 11 12.32 -9.56 3.03
CA CYS A 11 13.76 -9.80 2.89
C CYS A 11 14.18 -9.84 1.42
N THR A 12 13.32 -10.33 0.50
CA THR A 12 13.64 -10.26 -0.93
C THR A 12 13.71 -8.81 -1.42
N ALA A 13 12.78 -7.96 -1.00
CA ALA A 13 12.82 -6.53 -1.32
C ALA A 13 14.05 -5.83 -0.71
N GLU A 14 14.36 -6.11 0.55
CA GLU A 14 15.54 -5.58 1.25
C GLU A 14 16.85 -6.01 0.56
N ASP A 15 17.00 -7.30 0.23
CA ASP A 15 18.18 -7.83 -0.47
C ASP A 15 18.38 -7.22 -1.87
N LEU A 16 17.29 -6.80 -2.52
CA LEU A 16 17.32 -6.12 -3.82
C LEU A 16 17.62 -4.61 -3.70
N GLY A 17 17.70 -4.08 -2.47
CA GLY A 17 17.92 -2.67 -2.18
C GLY A 17 16.70 -1.79 -2.46
N MET A 18 15.48 -2.33 -2.36
CA MET A 18 14.25 -1.58 -2.60
C MET A 18 13.87 -0.76 -1.36
N ASP A 19 13.33 0.43 -1.59
CA ASP A 19 12.83 1.29 -0.53
C ASP A 19 11.44 0.81 -0.07
N ILE A 20 11.36 0.32 1.17
CA ILE A 20 10.10 -0.01 1.85
C ILE A 20 9.75 1.13 2.81
N PHE A 21 8.75 1.93 2.46
CA PHE A 21 8.36 3.12 3.23
C PHE A 21 7.59 2.78 4.50
N TYR A 22 6.77 1.73 4.44
CA TYR A 22 5.89 1.33 5.51
C TYR A 22 5.55 -0.15 5.39
N SER A 23 5.37 -0.84 6.51
CA SER A 23 4.84 -2.21 6.54
C SER A 23 3.86 -2.40 7.68
N ASP A 24 2.80 -3.17 7.44
CA ASP A 24 1.87 -3.63 8.47
C ASP A 24 1.44 -5.05 8.20
N THR A 25 2.02 -5.99 8.96
CA THR A 25 1.68 -7.42 9.00
C THR A 25 1.76 -8.12 7.65
N ASP A 26 0.78 -7.89 6.79
CA ASP A 26 0.54 -8.48 5.47
C ASP A 26 0.55 -7.46 4.32
N SER A 27 0.96 -6.22 4.57
CA SER A 27 1.03 -5.14 3.58
C SER A 27 2.34 -4.36 3.66
N MET A 28 2.72 -3.70 2.56
CA MET A 28 3.83 -2.75 2.53
C MET A 28 3.63 -1.68 1.45
N HIS A 29 4.28 -0.54 1.66
CA HIS A 29 4.39 0.54 0.69
C HIS A 29 5.80 0.53 0.10
N LEU A 30 5.87 0.44 -1.23
CA LEU A 30 7.09 0.53 -2.03
C LEU A 30 6.75 1.20 -3.37
N TYR A 31 7.75 1.49 -4.19
CA TYR A 31 7.50 2.01 -5.52
C TYR A 31 6.86 0.98 -6.44
N ASN A 32 5.91 1.41 -7.27
CA ASN A 32 5.22 0.54 -8.23
C ASN A 32 6.18 -0.04 -9.28
N GLU A 33 7.23 0.70 -9.64
CA GLU A 33 8.25 0.25 -10.61
C GLU A 33 9.12 -0.91 -10.11
N ASP A 34 9.21 -1.12 -8.79
CA ASP A 34 9.98 -2.20 -8.19
C ASP A 34 9.20 -3.53 -8.13
N ILE A 35 7.86 -3.49 -8.25
CA ILE A 35 6.99 -4.66 -8.14
C ILE A 35 7.36 -5.77 -9.13
N PRO A 36 7.60 -5.50 -10.44
CA PRO A 36 7.97 -6.54 -11.39
C PRO A 36 9.28 -7.25 -11.02
N ARG A 37 10.30 -6.47 -10.62
CA ARG A 37 11.60 -7.01 -10.21
C ARG A 37 11.50 -7.84 -8.93
N LEU A 38 10.68 -7.41 -7.98
CA LEU A 38 10.42 -8.14 -6.74
C LEU A 38 9.71 -9.47 -7.02
N ALA A 39 8.70 -9.46 -7.90
CA ALA A 39 7.95 -10.64 -8.27
C ALA A 39 8.84 -11.69 -8.98
N GLU A 40 9.68 -11.25 -9.92
CA GLU A 40 10.63 -12.10 -10.63
C GLU A 40 11.62 -12.77 -9.68
N GLU A 41 12.24 -11.99 -8.77
CA GLU A 41 13.22 -12.54 -7.83
C GLU A 41 12.57 -13.46 -6.80
N PHE A 42 11.38 -13.12 -6.31
CA PHE A 42 10.62 -13.96 -5.40
C PHE A 42 10.28 -15.31 -6.03
N GLU A 43 9.87 -15.31 -7.30
CA GLU A 43 9.60 -16.53 -8.05
C GLU A 43 10.88 -17.37 -8.23
N LYS A 44 12.02 -16.74 -8.55
CA LYS A 44 13.32 -17.45 -8.65
C LYS A 44 13.73 -18.10 -7.33
N ARG A 45 13.57 -17.41 -6.20
CA ARG A 45 13.98 -17.90 -4.86
C ARG A 45 13.09 -19.01 -4.33
N TYR A 46 11.79 -18.93 -4.58
CA TYR A 46 10.80 -19.75 -3.89
C TYR A 46 9.86 -20.57 -4.79
N GLY A 47 9.94 -20.41 -6.12
CA GLY A 47 9.10 -21.12 -7.08
C GLY A 47 7.60 -20.84 -6.93
N ARG A 48 7.23 -19.66 -6.43
CA ARG A 48 5.84 -19.24 -6.19
C ARG A 48 5.58 -17.89 -6.84
N VAL A 49 4.38 -17.74 -7.42
CA VAL A 49 3.95 -16.48 -8.03
C VAL A 49 3.56 -15.48 -6.94
N LEU A 50 4.26 -14.34 -6.88
CA LEU A 50 4.05 -13.32 -5.86
C LEU A 50 2.75 -12.51 -6.08
N ILE A 51 2.47 -12.11 -7.32
CA ILE A 51 1.37 -11.17 -7.62
C ILE A 51 0.13 -11.91 -8.10
N GLY A 52 -1.02 -11.59 -7.51
CA GLY A 52 -2.30 -12.18 -7.86
C GLY A 52 -3.34 -12.10 -6.74
N LYS A 53 -4.47 -12.80 -6.94
CA LYS A 53 -5.62 -12.75 -6.03
C LYS A 53 -5.80 -14.03 -5.20
N ASN A 54 -4.93 -15.03 -5.38
CA ASN A 54 -5.02 -16.28 -4.62
C ASN A 54 -4.38 -16.11 -3.22
N LEU A 55 -4.67 -17.05 -2.33
CA LEU A 55 -4.09 -17.08 -0.99
C LEU A 55 -2.55 -17.13 -1.07
N GLY A 56 -1.88 -16.21 -0.38
CA GLY A 56 -0.42 -16.09 -0.38
C GLY A 56 0.16 -15.25 -1.52
N GLN A 57 -0.70 -14.70 -2.39
CA GLN A 57 -0.33 -13.70 -3.39
C GLN A 57 -0.68 -12.29 -2.92
N PHE A 58 -0.03 -11.31 -3.52
CA PHE A 58 -0.19 -9.88 -3.23
C PHE A 58 -0.83 -9.16 -4.41
N HIS A 59 -1.61 -8.15 -4.10
CA HIS A 59 -2.14 -7.18 -5.04
C HIS A 59 -2.24 -5.83 -4.32
N SER A 60 -2.38 -4.76 -5.07
CA SER A 60 -2.64 -3.44 -4.49
C SER A 60 -3.94 -3.46 -3.70
N ASP A 61 -3.92 -2.98 -2.45
CA ASP A 61 -5.07 -2.84 -1.58
C ASP A 61 -5.78 -1.48 -1.71
N PHE A 62 -5.21 -0.57 -2.52
CA PHE A 62 -5.84 0.71 -2.81
C PHE A 62 -7.14 0.53 -3.57
N ALA A 63 -8.17 1.23 -3.11
CA ALA A 63 -9.47 1.27 -3.78
C ALA A 63 -9.32 1.93 -5.16
N GLU A 64 -10.01 1.37 -6.14
CA GLU A 64 -10.10 1.96 -7.48
C GLU A 64 -10.90 3.26 -7.40
N ILE A 65 -10.30 4.39 -7.81
CA ILE A 65 -11.02 5.67 -7.94
C ILE A 65 -12.12 5.54 -9.02
N THR A 66 -11.73 4.98 -10.16
CA THR A 66 -12.62 4.63 -11.26
C THR A 66 -12.55 3.13 -11.50
N PRO A 67 -13.69 2.41 -11.58
CA PRO A 67 -13.70 0.97 -11.78
C PRO A 67 -12.87 0.50 -12.98
N GLY A 68 -12.02 -0.49 -12.77
CA GLY A 68 -11.11 -1.04 -13.78
C GLY A 68 -9.83 -0.24 -14.00
N LYS A 69 -9.57 0.81 -13.21
CA LYS A 69 -8.34 1.59 -13.24
C LYS A 69 -7.55 1.39 -11.94
N GLN A 70 -6.31 0.94 -12.08
CA GLN A 70 -5.41 0.80 -10.94
C GLN A 70 -5.13 2.17 -10.31
N SER A 71 -5.25 2.23 -8.99
CA SER A 71 -4.91 3.42 -8.21
C SER A 71 -3.53 3.27 -7.59
N LEU A 72 -2.75 4.35 -7.62
CA LEU A 72 -1.39 4.42 -7.11
C LEU A 72 -1.27 5.62 -6.17
N ALA A 73 -0.54 5.46 -5.07
CA ALA A 73 -0.18 6.59 -4.22
C ALA A 73 0.92 7.42 -4.90
N TYR A 74 0.73 8.74 -5.00
CA TYR A 74 1.78 9.67 -5.48
C TYR A 74 2.34 10.54 -4.35
N LYS A 75 1.65 10.60 -3.20
CA LYS A 75 2.14 11.19 -1.95
C LYS A 75 1.61 10.37 -0.77
N SER A 76 2.47 10.13 0.21
CA SER A 76 2.10 9.42 1.44
C SER A 76 2.72 10.11 2.65
N ILE A 77 1.99 10.16 3.76
CA ILE A 77 2.47 10.63 5.06
C ILE A 77 2.22 9.53 6.09
N PHE A 78 3.30 9.03 6.69
CA PHE A 78 3.25 7.99 7.71
C PHE A 78 3.53 8.61 9.08
N CYS A 79 2.49 8.73 9.92
CA CYS A 79 2.61 9.33 11.25
C CYS A 79 3.01 8.30 12.32
N GLY A 80 2.77 7.01 12.08
CA GLY A 80 3.13 5.94 13.00
C GLY A 80 2.51 4.61 12.60
N LYS A 81 2.63 3.61 13.49
CA LYS A 81 2.04 2.29 13.24
C LYS A 81 0.52 2.41 13.09
N LYS A 82 0.03 1.88 11.98
CA LYS A 82 -1.38 1.83 11.57
C LYS A 82 -2.05 3.21 11.47
N THR A 83 -1.24 4.26 11.27
CA THR A 83 -1.68 5.65 11.15
C THR A 83 -0.94 6.33 10.00
N TYR A 84 -1.62 6.47 8.86
CA TYR A 84 -1.06 7.05 7.64
C TYR A 84 -2.15 7.59 6.71
N ILE A 85 -1.74 8.42 5.76
CA ILE A 85 -2.59 8.93 4.69
C ILE A 85 -1.84 8.88 3.36
N ASP A 86 -2.54 8.43 2.33
CA ASP A 86 -2.09 8.38 0.94
C ASP A 86 -2.99 9.23 0.06
N LEU A 87 -2.38 10.01 -0.83
CA LEU A 87 -3.07 10.63 -1.94
C LEU A 87 -2.89 9.72 -3.15
N LEU A 88 -4.02 9.18 -3.60
CA LEU A 88 -4.10 8.27 -4.72
C LEU A 88 -4.33 9.03 -6.02
N THR A 89 -3.81 8.48 -7.10
CA THR A 89 -4.14 8.89 -8.47
C THR A 89 -4.23 7.69 -9.40
N ASN A 90 -4.80 7.90 -10.57
CA ASN A 90 -4.91 6.92 -11.64
C ASN A 90 -4.45 7.52 -12.97
N ASP A 91 -4.57 6.74 -14.04
CA ASP A 91 -4.22 7.16 -15.41
C ASP A 91 -5.12 8.26 -15.99
N LEU A 92 -6.22 8.59 -15.31
CA LEU A 92 -7.10 9.72 -15.64
C LEU A 92 -6.76 11.00 -14.86
N ASN A 93 -5.70 10.98 -14.03
CA ASN A 93 -5.32 12.04 -13.11
C ASN A 93 -6.41 12.41 -12.09
N GLU A 94 -7.32 11.49 -11.79
CA GLU A 94 -8.26 11.65 -10.69
C GLU A 94 -7.50 11.55 -9.37
N VAL A 95 -8.03 12.19 -8.32
CA VAL A 95 -7.39 12.21 -7.00
C VAL A 95 -8.37 11.73 -5.95
N ALA A 96 -7.92 10.82 -5.09
CA ALA A 96 -8.67 10.35 -3.94
C ALA A 96 -7.78 10.23 -2.71
N PHE A 97 -8.40 10.25 -1.53
CA PHE A 97 -7.70 10.04 -0.27
C PHE A 97 -7.89 8.61 0.23
N HIS A 98 -6.80 8.00 0.66
CA HIS A 98 -6.83 6.78 1.45
C HIS A 98 -6.23 7.08 2.83
N CYS A 99 -7.07 7.16 3.85
CA CYS A 99 -6.63 7.40 5.22
C CYS A 99 -6.83 6.15 6.08
N ARG A 100 -5.82 5.80 6.88
CA ARG A 100 -5.91 4.73 7.85
C ARG A 100 -5.48 5.21 9.23
N MET A 101 -6.35 5.02 10.21
CA MET A 101 -6.05 5.21 11.62
C MET A 101 -6.74 4.10 12.43
N LYS A 102 -6.00 3.06 12.79
CA LYS A 102 -6.61 1.87 13.42
C LYS A 102 -7.26 2.24 14.75
N GLY A 103 -8.56 1.95 14.86
CA GLY A 103 -9.37 2.25 16.04
C GLY A 103 -10.23 3.50 15.92
N VAL A 104 -10.06 4.28 14.84
CA VAL A 104 -10.86 5.48 14.55
C VAL A 104 -11.63 5.28 13.26
N LYS A 105 -12.89 5.72 13.21
CA LYS A 105 -13.72 5.67 12.00
C LYS A 105 -13.25 6.76 11.03
N GLN A 106 -13.18 6.44 9.74
CA GLN A 106 -12.74 7.39 8.70
C GLN A 106 -13.60 8.67 8.68
N ASP A 107 -14.92 8.55 8.81
CA ASP A 107 -15.82 9.71 8.85
C ASP A 107 -15.49 10.69 9.98
N VAL A 108 -15.08 10.17 11.15
CA VAL A 108 -14.69 11.00 12.30
C VAL A 108 -13.40 11.77 12.01
N ILE A 109 -12.47 11.15 11.29
CA ILE A 109 -11.23 11.80 10.86
C ILE A 109 -11.55 12.94 9.90
N ALA A 110 -12.40 12.69 8.89
CA ALA A 110 -12.79 13.71 7.92
C ALA A 110 -13.54 14.88 8.56
N LEU A 111 -14.50 14.61 9.45
CA LEU A 111 -15.23 15.63 10.21
C LEU A 111 -14.28 16.49 11.05
N THR A 112 -13.40 15.86 11.83
CA THR A 112 -12.45 16.58 12.70
C THR A 112 -11.47 17.40 11.88
N ALA A 113 -10.99 16.87 10.74
CA ALA A 113 -10.12 17.60 9.83
C ALA A 113 -10.79 18.87 9.30
N ASN A 114 -12.05 18.76 8.84
CA ASN A 114 -12.82 19.90 8.34
C ASN A 114 -13.18 20.92 9.44
N GLU A 115 -13.40 20.48 10.69
CA GLU A 115 -13.60 21.38 11.83
C GLU A 115 -12.33 22.17 12.19
N MET A 116 -11.16 21.51 12.18
CA MET A 116 -9.88 22.14 12.53
C MET A 116 -9.28 22.96 11.38
N PHE A 117 -9.51 22.50 10.15
CA PHE A 117 -8.98 23.06 8.91
C PHE A 117 -10.12 23.10 7.88
N PRO A 118 -10.89 24.21 7.84
CA PRO A 118 -11.95 24.39 6.84
C PRO A 118 -11.40 24.18 5.43
N ASP A 119 -12.16 23.46 4.59
CA ASP A 119 -11.81 23.11 3.19
C ASP A 119 -10.65 22.11 3.00
N SER A 120 -10.30 21.32 4.03
CA SER A 120 -9.17 20.39 3.96
C SER A 120 -9.46 19.03 3.31
N VAL A 121 -10.71 18.52 3.42
CA VAL A 121 -11.12 17.20 2.90
C VAL A 121 -12.50 17.23 2.25
#